data_AF-A0A7C4D4E7-F1
#
_entry.id   AF-A0A7C4D4E7-F1
#
_cell.length_a   1.000
_cell.length_b   1.000
_cell.length_c   1.000
_cell.angle_alpha   90.00
_cell.angle_beta   90.00
_cell.angle_gamma   90.00
#
_symmetry.space_group_name_H-M   'P 1'
#
loop_
_entity.id
_entity.type
_entity.pdbx_description
1 polymer ?
#
loop_
_entity_poly.entity_id
_entity_poly.type
_entity_poly.pdbx_seq_one_letter_code
_entity_poly.pdbx_strand_id
1 'polypeptide(L)'
;MAEEGYITVTDVKHYAYCEAIVYIERFLGLGEQATEYMEYGREIEKEKNLGFIAAKLKASFIIKKPLLCSRELKLCGSPDYVIISKHGELIPVEVKWAEPGRHGAAKRDHALQMAAYALLLERTYPGERYSVKTGYIYYLRPQGRLVRVNIDYSLKLEVLKALERIREIAEGRREPKPSLGKCSSCNFLRACPYSSLKEERPAK
;
A
#
# COMPACT_ATOMS: atom_id res chain seq x y z
N MET A 1 0.20 0.24 16.88
CA MET A 1 -0.79 -0.84 17.00
C MET A 1 -2.11 -0.29 16.49
N ALA A 2 -2.74 -0.93 15.51
CA ALA A 2 -4.08 -0.52 15.07
C ALA A 2 -5.09 -0.93 16.16
N GLU A 3 -6.03 -0.06 16.52
CA GLU A 3 -7.15 -0.42 17.40
C GLU A 3 -7.88 -1.66 16.86
N GLU A 4 -8.46 -2.49 17.75
CA GLU A 4 -9.23 -3.67 17.35
C GLU A 4 -10.27 -3.31 16.27
N GLY A 5 -10.24 -4.03 15.15
CA GLY A 5 -11.17 -3.85 14.03
C GLY A 5 -10.76 -2.83 12.95
N TYR A 6 -9.59 -2.19 13.05
CA TYR A 6 -9.08 -1.36 11.95
C TYR A 6 -8.34 -2.16 10.89
N ILE A 7 -8.71 -1.91 9.64
CA ILE A 7 -7.93 -2.32 8.47
C ILE A 7 -6.74 -1.38 8.33
N THR A 8 -5.62 -1.90 7.86
CA THR A 8 -4.44 -1.13 7.51
C THR A 8 -4.33 -0.91 6.01
N VAL A 9 -3.62 0.15 5.61
CA VAL A 9 -3.26 0.37 4.20
C VAL A 9 -2.42 -0.79 3.64
N THR A 10 -1.68 -1.51 4.49
CA THR A 10 -0.98 -2.74 4.10
C THR A 10 -1.95 -3.85 3.70
N ASP A 11 -3.08 -4.00 4.39
CA ASP A 11 -4.10 -4.99 4.00
C ASP A 11 -4.72 -4.64 2.64
N VAL A 12 -4.93 -3.35 2.35
CA VAL A 12 -5.44 -2.92 1.03
C VAL A 12 -4.45 -3.30 -0.07
N LYS A 13 -3.15 -3.08 0.18
CA LYS A 13 -2.07 -3.52 -0.72
C LYS A 13 -2.07 -5.04 -0.87
N HIS A 14 -2.16 -5.80 0.23
CA HIS A 14 -2.18 -7.25 0.21
C HIS A 14 -3.41 -7.81 -0.49
N TYR A 15 -4.60 -7.27 -0.25
CA TYR A 15 -5.83 -7.59 -0.97
C TYR A 15 -5.67 -7.42 -2.48
N ALA A 16 -5.13 -6.27 -2.90
CA ALA A 16 -4.87 -5.98 -4.32
C ALA A 16 -3.78 -6.87 -4.93
N TYR A 17 -2.85 -7.38 -4.12
CA TYR A 17 -1.89 -8.37 -4.55
C TYR A 17 -2.55 -9.76 -4.66
N CYS A 18 -3.11 -10.27 -3.58
CA CYS A 18 -3.80 -11.56 -3.48
C CYS A 18 -4.65 -11.61 -2.21
N GLU A 19 -5.96 -11.86 -2.34
CA GLU A 19 -6.89 -11.94 -1.19
C GLU A 19 -6.47 -13.02 -0.16
N ALA A 20 -5.79 -14.08 -0.61
CA ALA A 20 -5.28 -15.12 0.30
C ALA A 20 -4.28 -14.57 1.33
N ILE A 21 -3.53 -13.50 1.02
CA ILE A 21 -2.62 -12.90 1.99
C ILE A 21 -3.40 -12.25 3.14
N VAL A 22 -4.52 -11.58 2.83
CA VAL A 22 -5.42 -11.01 3.85
C VAL A 22 -5.96 -12.11 4.75
N TYR A 23 -6.38 -13.24 4.18
CA TYR A 23 -6.83 -14.38 4.96
C TYR A 23 -5.75 -14.92 5.89
N ILE A 24 -4.53 -15.12 5.38
CA ILE A 24 -3.40 -15.63 6.16
C ILE A 24 -3.07 -14.68 7.32
N GLU A 25 -2.97 -13.38 7.08
CA GLU A 25 -2.58 -12.42 8.11
C GLU A 25 -3.70 -12.10 9.10
N ARG A 26 -4.95 -11.97 8.62
CA ARG A 26 -6.07 -11.46 9.43
C ARG A 26 -6.95 -12.53 10.03
N PHE A 27 -7.21 -13.61 9.29
CA PHE A 27 -8.05 -14.70 9.80
C PHE A 27 -7.20 -15.78 10.50
N LEU A 28 -6.09 -16.21 9.90
CA LEU A 28 -5.19 -17.18 10.53
C LEU A 28 -4.20 -16.55 11.52
N GLY A 29 -4.00 -15.23 11.49
CA GLY A 29 -3.08 -14.52 12.39
C GLY A 29 -1.60 -14.75 12.06
N LEU A 30 -1.27 -15.15 10.84
CA LEU A 30 0.08 -15.51 10.40
C LEU A 30 0.71 -14.37 9.60
N GLY A 31 1.32 -13.40 10.28
CA GLY A 31 2.06 -12.30 9.65
C GLY A 31 3.54 -12.62 9.40
N GLU A 32 4.14 -11.97 8.39
CA GLU A 32 5.61 -11.93 8.27
C GLU A 32 6.21 -11.13 9.45
N GLN A 33 7.22 -11.70 10.11
CA GLN A 33 8.05 -10.96 11.06
C GLN A 33 9.26 -10.37 10.33
N ALA A 34 9.32 -9.04 10.24
CA ALA A 34 10.54 -8.36 9.81
C ALA A 34 11.56 -8.42 10.95
N THR A 35 12.82 -8.68 10.65
CA THR A 35 13.90 -8.55 11.63
C THR A 35 14.28 -7.08 11.82
N GLU A 36 14.79 -6.72 13.00
CA GLU A 36 15.25 -5.36 13.30
C GLU A 36 16.26 -4.84 12.26
N TYR A 37 17.19 -5.69 11.81
CA TYR A 37 18.14 -5.35 10.76
C TYR A 37 17.49 -5.02 9.41
N MET A 38 16.42 -5.73 9.04
CA MET A 38 15.67 -5.44 7.80
C MET A 38 14.93 -4.10 7.90
N GLU A 39 14.37 -3.78 9.06
CA GLU A 39 13.71 -2.50 9.29
C GLU A 39 14.71 -1.35 9.26
N TYR A 40 15.83 -1.50 9.96
CA TYR A 40 16.91 -0.50 9.99
C TYR A 40 17.47 -0.23 8.59
N GLY A 41 17.73 -1.27 7.79
CA GLY A 41 18.18 -1.14 6.41
C GLY A 41 17.21 -0.34 5.55
N ARG A 42 15.89 -0.63 5.67
CA ARG A 42 14.85 0.12 4.95
C ARG A 42 14.80 1.58 5.37
N GLU A 43 15.05 1.88 6.65
CA GLU A 43 15.03 3.25 7.16
C GLU A 43 16.18 4.09 6.62
N ILE A 44 17.38 3.51 6.60
CA ILE A 44 18.56 4.17 6.02
C ILE A 44 18.32 4.50 4.55
N GLU A 45 17.76 3.56 3.78
CA GLU A 45 17.47 3.77 2.36
C GLU A 45 16.46 4.90 2.14
N LYS A 46 15.42 4.96 2.98
CA LYS A 46 14.42 6.04 2.94
C LYS A 46 15.06 7.40 3.16
N GLU A 47 15.81 7.55 4.25
CA GLU A 47 16.46 8.81 4.63
C GLU A 47 17.49 9.29 3.58
N LYS A 48 18.28 8.37 3.01
CA LYS A 48 19.24 8.70 1.94
C LYS A 48 18.57 9.30 0.71
N ASN A 49 17.36 8.86 0.38
CA ASN A 49 16.65 9.28 -0.83
C ASN A 49 15.68 10.45 -0.62
N LEU A 50 15.43 10.83 0.64
CA LEU A 50 14.51 11.91 0.98
C LEU A 50 14.88 13.23 0.29
N GLY A 51 16.16 13.62 0.31
CA GLY A 51 16.62 14.87 -0.32
C GLY A 51 16.35 14.91 -1.82
N PHE A 52 16.60 13.81 -2.52
CA PHE A 52 16.30 13.68 -3.95
C PHE A 52 14.80 13.78 -4.24
N ILE A 53 13.98 13.07 -3.46
CA ILE A 53 12.51 13.08 -3.61
C ILE A 53 11.96 14.48 -3.35
N ALA A 54 12.39 15.13 -2.26
CA ALA A 54 11.99 16.47 -1.87
C ALA A 54 12.29 17.50 -2.96
N ALA A 55 13.50 17.47 -3.51
CA ALA A 55 13.91 18.36 -4.59
C ALA A 55 13.09 18.12 -5.87
N LYS A 56 12.91 16.85 -6.27
CA LYS A 56 12.18 16.49 -7.49
C LYS A 56 10.70 16.86 -7.43
N LEU A 57 10.09 16.79 -6.25
CA LEU A 57 8.69 17.14 -6.02
C LEU A 57 8.48 18.60 -5.57
N LYS A 58 9.55 19.40 -5.49
CA LYS A 58 9.51 20.82 -5.07
C LYS A 58 8.75 20.98 -3.74
N ALA A 59 9.10 20.15 -2.77
CA ALA A 59 8.44 20.11 -1.47
C ALA A 59 8.58 21.46 -0.75
N SER A 60 7.46 22.00 -0.27
CA SER A 60 7.44 23.17 0.63
C SER A 60 7.57 22.72 2.08
N PHE A 61 6.93 21.60 2.44
CA PHE A 61 7.04 20.98 3.74
C PHE A 61 6.97 19.46 3.59
N ILE A 62 7.54 18.73 4.55
CA ILE A 62 7.57 17.27 4.55
C ILE A 62 7.17 16.78 5.93
N ILE A 63 6.14 15.96 5.99
CA ILE A 63 5.76 15.20 7.18
C ILE A 63 6.30 13.78 7.03
N LYS A 64 7.17 13.37 7.95
CA LYS A 64 7.73 12.01 7.96
C LYS A 64 6.82 11.07 8.73
N LYS A 65 6.52 9.91 8.16
CA LYS A 65 5.76 8.82 8.78
C LYS A 65 4.54 9.26 9.63
N PRO A 66 3.65 10.13 9.10
CA PRO A 66 2.45 10.49 9.85
C PRO A 66 1.56 9.26 10.01
N LEU A 67 1.14 8.97 11.24
CA LEU A 67 0.07 8.03 11.48
C LEU A 67 -1.26 8.68 11.06
N LEU A 68 -1.90 8.14 10.04
CA LEU A 68 -3.20 8.58 9.56
C LEU A 68 -4.24 7.52 9.89
N CYS A 69 -5.33 7.92 10.52
CA CYS A 69 -6.43 7.04 10.89
C CYS A 69 -7.76 7.72 10.63
N SER A 70 -8.71 6.97 10.07
CA SER A 70 -10.08 7.40 9.88
C SER A 70 -11.02 6.44 10.60
N ARG A 71 -11.75 6.96 11.60
CA ARG A 71 -12.79 6.23 12.33
C ARG A 71 -13.94 5.81 11.40
N GLU A 72 -14.37 6.72 10.52
CA GLU A 72 -15.42 6.48 9.52
C GLU A 72 -15.07 5.30 8.61
N LEU A 73 -13.83 5.26 8.11
CA LEU A 73 -13.38 4.21 7.21
C LEU A 73 -12.90 2.95 7.94
N LYS A 74 -12.73 3.00 9.28
CA LYS A 74 -11.98 2.00 10.06
C LYS A 74 -10.66 1.60 9.37
N LEU A 75 -9.94 2.60 8.89
CA LEU A 75 -8.71 2.45 8.13
C LEU A 75 -7.59 3.25 8.80
N CYS A 76 -6.41 2.66 8.91
CA CYS A 76 -5.19 3.34 9.37
C CYS A 76 -3.99 3.05 8.46
N GLY A 77 -3.01 3.92 8.45
CA GLY A 77 -1.76 3.69 7.75
C GLY A 77 -0.76 4.81 7.97
N SER A 78 0.50 4.53 7.69
CA SER A 78 1.57 5.52 7.75
C SER A 78 2.35 5.49 6.44
N PRO A 79 2.15 6.46 5.51
CA PRO A 79 3.04 6.61 4.38
C PRO A 79 4.45 6.95 4.87
N ASP A 80 5.48 6.70 4.07
CA ASP A 80 6.85 7.09 4.45
C ASP A 80 6.96 8.62 4.58
N TYR A 81 6.38 9.35 3.63
CA TYR A 81 6.34 10.80 3.65
C TYR A 81 4.99 11.33 3.14
N VAL A 82 4.61 12.50 3.64
CA VAL A 82 3.60 13.36 3.02
C VAL A 82 4.27 14.67 2.66
N ILE A 83 4.33 14.95 1.36
CA ILE A 83 4.85 16.21 0.84
C ILE A 83 3.71 17.20 0.73
N ILE A 84 3.96 18.42 1.20
CA ILE A 84 3.08 19.56 0.99
C ILE A 84 3.71 20.42 -0.11
N SER A 85 3.00 20.57 -1.23
CA SER A 85 3.46 21.45 -2.32
C SER A 85 3.31 22.92 -1.92
N LYS A 86 3.98 23.82 -2.64
CA LYS A 86 3.81 25.28 -2.45
C LYS A 86 2.36 25.77 -2.62
N HIS A 87 1.51 24.96 -3.25
CA HIS A 87 0.09 25.24 -3.46
C HIS A 87 -0.81 24.53 -2.43
N GLY A 88 -0.23 23.93 -1.39
CA GLY A 88 -0.96 23.23 -0.32
C GLY A 88 -1.41 21.82 -0.69
N GLU A 89 -0.98 21.26 -1.82
CA GLU A 89 -1.36 19.89 -2.20
C GLU A 89 -0.66 18.88 -1.30
N LEU A 90 -1.43 17.95 -0.74
CA LEU A 90 -0.92 16.81 0.03
C LEU A 90 -0.60 15.66 -0.92
N ILE A 91 0.64 15.20 -0.88
CA ILE A 91 1.16 14.17 -1.79
C ILE A 91 1.75 13.03 -0.95
N PRO A 92 1.08 11.87 -0.82
CA PRO A 92 1.66 10.72 -0.16
C PRO A 92 2.81 10.15 -1.00
N VAL A 93 3.90 9.77 -0.33
CA VAL A 93 5.08 9.18 -0.95
C VAL A 93 5.51 7.93 -0.21
N GLU A 94 5.88 6.90 -0.98
CA GLU A 94 6.39 5.62 -0.47
C GLU A 94 7.72 5.26 -1.15
N VAL A 95 8.67 4.71 -0.39
CA VAL A 95 9.91 4.15 -0.91
C VAL A 95 9.83 2.62 -0.88
N LYS A 96 10.07 1.98 -2.02
CA LYS A 96 9.98 0.53 -2.16
C LYS A 96 11.30 -0.07 -2.67
N TRP A 97 11.80 -1.07 -1.95
CA TRP A 97 12.84 -1.98 -2.47
C TRP A 97 12.24 -2.97 -3.47
N ALA A 98 11.85 -2.46 -4.63
CA ALA A 98 11.22 -3.22 -5.69
C ALA A 98 11.46 -2.54 -7.04
N GLU A 99 11.19 -3.27 -8.11
CA GLU A 99 11.09 -2.72 -9.46
C GLU A 99 9.66 -2.23 -9.74
N PRO A 100 9.48 -1.23 -10.62
CA PRO A 100 8.16 -0.82 -11.08
C PRO A 100 7.46 -1.94 -11.87
N GLY A 101 6.17 -1.76 -12.16
CA GLY A 101 5.40 -2.64 -13.02
C GLY A 101 5.75 -2.50 -14.50
N ARG A 102 4.95 -3.13 -15.36
CA ARG A 102 5.09 -3.06 -16.83
C ARG A 102 5.16 -1.60 -17.30
N HIS A 103 6.03 -1.35 -18.28
CA HIS A 103 6.30 -0.02 -18.83
C HIS A 103 6.75 1.04 -17.79
N GLY A 104 7.22 0.61 -16.62
CA GLY A 104 7.66 1.52 -15.56
C GLY A 104 6.50 2.20 -14.80
N ALA A 105 5.28 1.68 -14.93
CA ALA A 105 4.12 2.14 -14.18
C ALA A 105 4.16 1.62 -12.73
N ALA A 106 3.34 2.20 -11.85
CA ALA A 106 3.17 1.65 -10.52
C ALA A 106 2.46 0.28 -10.58
N LYS A 107 2.88 -0.65 -9.72
CA LYS A 107 2.17 -1.92 -9.57
C LYS A 107 0.76 -1.67 -9.03
N ARG A 108 -0.18 -2.56 -9.38
CA ARG A 108 -1.60 -2.40 -9.05
C ARG A 108 -1.86 -2.29 -7.55
N ASP A 109 -1.22 -3.15 -6.78
CA ASP A 109 -1.25 -3.17 -5.32
C ASP A 109 -0.68 -1.90 -4.71
N HIS A 110 0.41 -1.38 -5.28
CA HIS A 110 0.96 -0.10 -4.84
C HIS A 110 0.07 1.10 -5.21
N ALA A 111 -0.63 1.05 -6.36
CA ALA A 111 -1.59 2.09 -6.73
C ALA A 111 -2.78 2.13 -5.76
N LEU A 112 -3.31 0.96 -5.38
CA LEU A 112 -4.37 0.85 -4.37
C LEU A 112 -3.89 1.30 -2.99
N GLN A 113 -2.64 0.99 -2.62
CA GLN A 113 -1.99 1.52 -1.42
C GLN A 113 -1.99 3.06 -1.41
N MET A 114 -1.59 3.70 -2.51
CA MET A 114 -1.56 5.16 -2.62
C MET A 114 -2.95 5.79 -2.52
N ALA A 115 -3.96 5.18 -3.15
CA ALA A 115 -5.33 5.66 -3.04
C ALA A 115 -5.90 5.54 -1.63
N ALA A 116 -5.51 4.51 -0.87
CA ALA A 116 -5.89 4.37 0.52
C ALA A 116 -5.26 5.48 1.39
N TYR A 117 -3.99 5.83 1.16
CA TYR A 117 -3.38 7.00 1.82
C TYR A 117 -4.06 8.32 1.43
N ALA A 118 -4.43 8.49 0.16
CA ALA A 118 -5.16 9.66 -0.30
C ALA A 118 -6.50 9.83 0.45
N LEU A 119 -7.28 8.75 0.59
CA LEU A 119 -8.51 8.76 1.39
C LEU A 119 -8.25 9.13 2.85
N LEU A 120 -7.19 8.60 3.46
CA LEU A 120 -6.83 8.95 4.83
C LEU A 120 -6.43 10.42 4.98
N LEU A 121 -5.61 10.95 4.08
CA LEU A 121 -5.21 12.36 4.08
C LEU A 121 -6.42 13.30 3.96
N GLU A 122 -7.36 12.96 3.09
CA GLU A 122 -8.60 13.71 2.90
C GLU A 122 -9.49 13.74 4.14
N ARG A 123 -9.44 12.70 4.97
CA ARG A 123 -10.20 12.62 6.23
C ARG A 123 -9.47 13.28 7.40
N THR A 124 -8.14 13.20 7.44
CA THR A 124 -7.33 13.83 8.49
C THR A 124 -7.26 15.35 8.34
N TYR A 125 -7.24 15.85 7.10
CA TYR A 125 -7.15 17.28 6.80
C TYR A 125 -8.36 17.73 5.97
N PRO A 126 -9.56 17.82 6.58
CA PRO A 126 -10.82 18.06 5.86
C PRO A 126 -11.01 19.50 5.34
N GLY A 127 -9.93 20.26 5.16
CA GLY A 127 -10.00 21.62 4.61
C GLY A 127 -10.70 21.62 3.24
N GLU A 128 -11.59 22.59 3.03
CA GLU A 128 -12.43 22.65 1.84
C GLU A 128 -11.57 22.63 0.57
N ARG A 129 -11.74 21.57 -0.24
CA ARG A 129 -11.23 21.35 -1.62
C ARG A 129 -9.92 20.57 -1.83
N TYR A 130 -9.30 19.96 -0.83
CA TYR A 130 -8.12 19.12 -1.08
C TYR A 130 -8.49 17.68 -1.41
N SER A 131 -8.86 17.41 -2.67
CA SER A 131 -8.75 16.04 -3.19
C SER A 131 -7.28 15.74 -3.46
N VAL A 132 -6.72 14.74 -2.79
CA VAL A 132 -5.42 14.15 -3.13
C VAL A 132 -5.56 13.43 -4.46
N LYS A 133 -5.02 14.05 -5.51
CA LYS A 133 -5.10 13.56 -6.91
C LYS A 133 -3.85 12.80 -7.35
N THR A 134 -2.79 12.83 -6.56
CA THR A 134 -1.49 12.28 -6.96
C THR A 134 -0.74 11.76 -5.74
N GLY A 135 -0.11 10.61 -5.90
CA GLY A 135 0.92 10.08 -5.00
C GLY A 135 2.16 9.69 -5.79
N TYR A 136 3.26 9.42 -5.08
CA TYR A 136 4.50 8.96 -5.72
C TYR A 136 5.07 7.73 -5.02
N ILE A 137 5.67 6.85 -5.82
CA ILE A 137 6.41 5.71 -5.31
C ILE A 137 7.83 5.81 -5.86
N TYR A 138 8.80 5.79 -4.96
CA TYR A 138 10.20 5.71 -5.32
C TYR A 138 10.66 4.25 -5.27
N TYR A 139 10.80 3.64 -6.45
CA TYR A 139 11.30 2.28 -6.61
C TYR A 139 12.82 2.30 -6.63
N LEU A 140 13.46 1.63 -5.69
CA LEU A 140 14.92 1.62 -5.56
C LEU A 140 15.61 0.79 -6.65
N ARG A 141 14.90 -0.16 -7.27
CA ARG A 141 15.44 -1.04 -8.31
C ARG A 141 14.79 -0.81 -9.68
N PRO A 142 15.50 -1.09 -10.79
CA PRO A 142 16.93 -1.45 -10.84
C PRO A 142 17.84 -0.23 -10.63
N GLN A 143 17.39 0.95 -11.03
CA GLN A 143 18.04 2.24 -10.87
C GLN A 143 16.94 3.19 -10.38
N GLY A 144 17.14 3.80 -9.21
CA GLY A 144 16.12 4.56 -8.47
C GLY A 144 15.16 5.36 -9.36
N ARG A 145 13.86 5.05 -9.29
CA ARG A 145 12.83 5.64 -10.16
C ARG A 145 11.64 6.13 -9.36
N LEU A 146 11.39 7.44 -9.48
CA LEU A 146 10.20 8.09 -8.95
C LEU A 146 9.05 7.94 -9.94
N VAL A 147 8.00 7.21 -9.55
CA VAL A 147 6.83 6.92 -10.37
C VAL A 147 5.61 7.63 -9.81
N ARG A 148 4.91 8.38 -10.67
CA ARG A 148 3.65 9.05 -10.32
C ARG A 148 2.50 8.04 -10.34
N VAL A 149 1.62 8.14 -9.35
CA VAL A 149 0.32 7.47 -9.31
C VAL A 149 -0.77 8.51 -9.45
N ASN A 150 -1.58 8.41 -10.50
CA ASN A 150 -2.80 9.22 -10.63
C ASN A 150 -3.88 8.62 -9.75
N ILE A 151 -4.44 9.42 -8.85
CA ILE A 151 -5.45 8.98 -7.89
C ILE A 151 -6.78 9.63 -8.27
N ASP A 152 -7.52 8.93 -9.12
CA ASP A 152 -8.86 9.34 -9.53
C ASP A 152 -9.94 8.79 -8.59
N TYR A 153 -11.18 9.18 -8.85
CA TYR A 153 -12.34 8.73 -8.07
C TYR A 153 -12.57 7.21 -8.17
N SER A 154 -12.31 6.60 -9.32
CA SER A 154 -12.51 5.16 -9.53
C SER A 154 -11.57 4.34 -8.66
N LEU A 155 -10.31 4.78 -8.53
CA LEU A 155 -9.30 4.13 -7.72
C LEU A 155 -9.64 4.21 -6.22
N LYS A 156 -10.17 5.36 -5.78
CA LYS A 156 -10.66 5.52 -4.40
C LYS A 156 -11.88 4.65 -4.13
N LEU A 157 -12.83 4.58 -5.07
CA LEU A 157 -14.02 3.73 -4.93
C LEU A 157 -13.64 2.25 -4.83
N GLU A 158 -12.62 1.82 -5.55
CA GLU A 158 -12.08 0.47 -5.44
C GLU A 158 -11.46 0.19 -4.07
N VAL A 159 -10.76 1.16 -3.47
CA VAL A 159 -10.30 1.03 -2.08
C VAL A 159 -11.47 0.82 -1.14
N LEU A 160 -12.53 1.63 -1.25
CA LEU A 160 -13.72 1.49 -0.38
C LEU A 160 -14.36 0.09 -0.49
N LYS A 161 -14.48 -0.44 -1.71
CA LYS A 161 -14.95 -1.82 -1.95
C LYS A 161 -13.99 -2.87 -1.40
N ALA A 162 -12.68 -2.64 -1.50
CA ALA A 162 -11.66 -3.51 -0.95
C ALA A 162 -11.77 -3.57 0.58
N LEU A 163 -12.00 -2.42 1.26
CA LEU A 163 -12.17 -2.39 2.71
C LEU A 163 -13.31 -3.28 3.18
N GLU A 164 -14.46 -3.25 2.50
CA GLU A 164 -15.58 -4.12 2.82
C GLU A 164 -15.21 -5.60 2.71
N ARG A 165 -14.62 -6.00 1.57
CA ARG A 165 -14.23 -7.40 1.33
C ARG A 165 -13.12 -7.88 2.26
N ILE A 166 -12.18 -7.01 2.62
CA ILE A 166 -11.13 -7.31 3.60
C ILE A 166 -11.77 -7.65 4.95
N ARG A 167 -12.78 -6.88 5.40
CA ARG A 167 -13.51 -7.22 6.65
C ARG A 167 -14.20 -8.56 6.55
N GLU A 168 -14.90 -8.83 5.43
CA GLU A 168 -15.58 -10.11 5.23
C GLU A 168 -14.62 -11.29 5.25
N ILE A 169 -13.42 -11.16 4.64
CA ILE A 169 -12.38 -12.20 4.69
C ILE A 169 -11.82 -12.35 6.10
N ALA A 170 -11.50 -11.24 6.77
CA ALA A 170 -10.96 -11.25 8.13
C ALA A 170 -11.93 -11.86 9.16
N GLU A 171 -13.23 -11.77 8.91
CA GLU A 171 -14.30 -12.34 9.75
C GLU A 171 -14.75 -13.73 9.29
N GLY A 172 -14.13 -14.31 8.25
CA GLY A 172 -14.51 -15.63 7.72
C GLY A 172 -15.87 -15.67 7.01
N ARG A 173 -16.45 -14.50 6.68
CA ARG A 173 -17.73 -14.37 5.96
C ARG A 173 -17.57 -14.48 4.44
N ARG A 174 -16.35 -14.43 3.93
CA ARG A 174 -16.03 -14.56 2.51
C ARG A 174 -14.76 -15.39 2.31
N GLU A 175 -14.86 -16.37 1.41
CA GLU A 175 -13.69 -17.11 0.92
C GLU A 175 -12.78 -16.19 0.07
N PRO A 176 -11.46 -16.12 0.36
CA PRO A 176 -10.55 -15.29 -0.41
C PRO A 176 -10.34 -15.83 -1.83
N LYS A 177 -10.17 -14.94 -2.80
CA LYS A 177 -9.84 -15.29 -4.18
C LYS A 177 -8.32 -15.22 -4.45
N PRO A 178 -7.61 -16.36 -4.54
CA PRO A 178 -6.17 -16.35 -4.76
C PRO A 178 -5.79 -15.89 -6.17
N SER A 179 -4.79 -15.00 -6.25
CA SER A 179 -4.19 -14.54 -7.51
C SER A 179 -3.04 -15.46 -7.95
N LEU A 180 -3.38 -16.63 -8.49
CA LEU A 180 -2.43 -17.70 -8.82
C LEU A 180 -1.26 -17.29 -9.74
N GLY A 181 -1.48 -16.30 -10.62
CA GLY A 181 -0.44 -15.78 -11.52
C GLY A 181 0.69 -15.00 -10.83
N LYS A 182 0.56 -14.67 -9.54
CA LYS A 182 1.58 -13.94 -8.77
C LYS A 182 2.38 -14.83 -7.81
N CYS A 183 1.98 -16.10 -7.66
CA CYS A 183 2.51 -17.03 -6.65
C CYS A 183 4.03 -17.22 -6.73
N SER A 184 4.65 -17.19 -7.92
CA SER A 184 6.11 -17.40 -8.07
C SER A 184 6.96 -16.35 -7.35
N SER A 185 6.40 -15.17 -7.08
CA SER A 185 7.08 -14.05 -6.41
C SER A 185 6.47 -13.73 -5.03
N CYS A 186 5.60 -14.60 -4.52
CA CYS A 186 4.86 -14.38 -3.29
C CYS A 186 5.59 -14.99 -2.10
N ASN A 187 5.98 -14.16 -1.13
CA ASN A 187 6.67 -14.63 0.06
C ASN A 187 5.80 -15.53 0.96
N PHE A 188 4.47 -15.38 0.88
CA PHE A 188 3.52 -16.19 1.63
C PHE A 188 3.31 -17.59 1.02
N LEU A 189 3.91 -17.90 -0.15
CA LEU A 189 3.65 -19.13 -0.89
C LEU A 189 3.81 -20.40 -0.02
N ARG A 190 4.86 -20.45 0.82
CA ARG A 190 5.16 -21.60 1.68
C ARG A 190 4.09 -21.87 2.74
N ALA A 191 3.44 -20.81 3.22
CA ALA A 191 2.39 -20.89 4.24
C ALA A 191 0.98 -20.76 3.65
N CYS A 192 0.86 -20.66 2.31
CA CYS A 192 -0.41 -20.38 1.66
C CYS A 192 -1.26 -21.66 1.53
N PRO A 193 -2.45 -21.72 2.15
CA PRO A 193 -3.34 -22.88 2.05
C PRO A 193 -3.93 -23.07 0.64
N TYR A 194 -3.81 -22.06 -0.23
CA TYR A 194 -4.29 -22.09 -1.62
C TYR A 194 -3.19 -22.38 -2.64
N SER A 195 -2.01 -22.82 -2.20
CA SER A 195 -0.86 -23.09 -3.07
C SER A 195 -1.08 -24.26 -4.03
N SER A 196 -1.82 -25.28 -3.61
CA SER A 196 -2.17 -26.47 -4.41
C SER A 196 -3.04 -26.15 -5.64
N LEU A 197 -3.89 -25.12 -5.57
CA LEU A 197 -4.74 -24.68 -6.69
C LEU A 197 -3.93 -24.21 -7.92
N LYS A 198 -2.62 -23.97 -7.75
CA LYS A 198 -1.71 -23.66 -8.85
C LYS A 198 -1.38 -24.91 -9.69
N GLU A 199 -1.32 -26.08 -9.07
CA GLU A 199 -0.95 -27.35 -9.73
C GLU A 199 -2.09 -27.88 -10.60
N GLU A 200 -3.34 -27.61 -10.22
CA GLU A 200 -4.55 -28.02 -10.95
C GLU A 200 -4.84 -27.17 -12.20
N ARG A 201 -4.13 -26.05 -12.40
CA ARG A 201 -4.25 -25.21 -13.59
C ARG A 201 -3.09 -25.52 -14.55
N PRO A 202 -3.30 -26.33 -15.63
CA PRO A 202 -2.27 -26.53 -16.62
C PRO A 202 -1.86 -25.17 -17.23
N ALA A 203 -0.56 -25.01 -17.44
CA ALA A 203 0.01 -23.83 -18.08
C ALA A 203 -0.68 -23.60 -19.43
N LYS A 204 -1.23 -22.39 -19.63
CA LYS A 204 -1.65 -21.90 -20.95
C LYS A 204 -0.45 -21.38 -21.71
#